data_AF-A0A0P0Z0N1-F1
#
_entry.id   AF-A0A0P0Z0N1-F1
#
_cell.length_a   1.000
_cell.length_b   1.000
_cell.length_c   1.000
_cell.angle_alpha   90.00
_cell.angle_beta   90.00
_cell.angle_gamma   90.00
#
_symmetry.space_group_name_H-M   'P 1'
#
loop_
_entity.id
_entity.type
_entity.pdbx_description
1 polymer ?
#
loop_
_entity_poly.entity_id
_entity_poly.type
_entity_poly.pdbx_seq_one_letter_code
_entity_poly.pdbx_strand_id
1 'polypeptide(L)'
;MPSAAVILVRNGMPMRAAHLALTKLADTGDIVVELPNVEDMGALATELKSIGIKAHRHSVKAMDAKAVRQRTRLSQKDFALRFGLDEATIRNWEQNRSGLPAAARVLLTTIDRFPDVVASAIEAGQPQNGRRTRSHKEAKDTAHK
;
A
#
# COMPACT_ATOMS: atom_id res chain seq x y z
N MET A 1 31.34 -9.76 -19.51
CA MET A 1 30.14 -9.62 -18.66
C MET A 1 29.37 -8.39 -19.12
N PRO A 2 28.08 -8.49 -19.49
CA PRO A 2 27.28 -7.31 -19.83
C PRO A 2 27.12 -6.40 -18.61
N SER A 3 27.16 -5.07 -18.83
CA SER A 3 26.87 -4.09 -17.77
C SER A 3 25.39 -4.15 -17.37
N ALA A 4 25.07 -3.80 -16.13
CA ALA A 4 23.70 -3.69 -15.64
C ALA A 4 22.81 -2.88 -16.59
N ALA A 5 23.35 -1.80 -17.18
CA ALA A 5 22.60 -0.95 -18.10
C ALA A 5 22.18 -1.70 -19.37
N VAL A 6 23.06 -2.54 -19.92
CA VAL A 6 22.77 -3.35 -21.12
C VAL A 6 21.67 -4.36 -20.83
N ILE A 7 21.70 -4.98 -19.64
CA ILE A 7 20.66 -5.94 -19.22
C ILE A 7 19.29 -5.24 -19.16
N LEU A 8 19.20 -4.06 -18.53
CA LEU A 8 17.95 -3.29 -18.44
C LEU A 8 17.46 -2.86 -19.83
N VAL A 9 18.36 -2.40 -20.69
CA VAL A 9 18.00 -1.95 -22.05
C VAL A 9 17.47 -3.07 -22.91
N ARG A 10 18.11 -4.24 -22.87
CA ARG A 10 17.63 -5.43 -23.59
C ARG A 10 16.22 -5.85 -23.14
N ASN A 11 15.86 -5.59 -21.88
CA ASN A 11 14.53 -5.85 -21.33
C ASN A 11 13.54 -4.67 -21.52
N GLY A 12 13.84 -3.74 -22.44
CA GLY A 12 12.90 -2.71 -22.91
C GLY A 12 13.03 -1.35 -22.22
N MET A 13 14.04 -1.15 -21.36
CA MET A 13 14.30 0.16 -20.77
C MET A 13 15.09 1.07 -21.74
N PRO A 14 14.72 2.34 -21.94
CA PRO A 14 15.58 3.27 -22.69
C PRO A 14 16.96 3.44 -22.03
N MET A 15 18.05 3.57 -22.81
CA MET A 15 19.43 3.66 -22.26
C MET A 15 19.60 4.78 -21.23
N ARG A 16 19.02 5.95 -21.48
CA ARG A 16 19.05 7.08 -20.53
C ARG A 16 18.32 6.73 -19.22
N ALA A 17 17.18 6.06 -19.30
CA ALA A 17 16.43 5.62 -18.13
C ALA A 17 17.19 4.54 -17.35
N ALA A 18 17.87 3.62 -18.04
CA ALA A 18 18.72 2.61 -17.42
C ALA A 18 19.89 3.22 -16.65
N HIS A 19 20.55 4.23 -17.22
CA HIS A 19 21.60 4.95 -16.51
C HIS A 19 21.07 5.64 -15.25
N LEU A 20 19.98 6.41 -15.36
CA LEU A 20 19.36 7.09 -14.23
C LEU A 20 18.89 6.13 -13.13
N ALA A 21 18.32 4.98 -13.51
CA ALA A 21 17.89 3.96 -12.57
C ALA A 21 19.06 3.38 -11.77
N LEU A 22 20.21 3.16 -12.42
CA LEU A 22 21.40 2.63 -11.76
C LEU A 22 22.08 3.66 -10.86
N THR A 23 22.14 4.93 -11.27
CA THR A 23 22.60 6.01 -10.40
C THR A 23 21.74 6.09 -9.15
N LYS A 24 20.40 6.12 -9.33
CA LYS A 24 19.47 6.16 -8.21
C LYS A 24 19.60 4.92 -7.32
N LEU A 25 19.75 3.72 -7.89
CA LEU A 25 19.99 2.50 -7.12
C LEU A 25 21.25 2.59 -6.25
N ALA A 26 22.33 3.19 -6.76
CA ALA A 26 23.56 3.40 -5.98
C ALA A 26 23.35 4.36 -4.80
N ASP A 27 22.50 5.37 -4.98
CA ASP A 27 22.21 6.38 -3.95
C ASP A 27 21.20 5.89 -2.90
N THR A 28 20.14 5.20 -3.31
CA THR A 28 19.02 4.81 -2.43
C THR A 28 19.12 3.38 -1.89
N GLY A 29 19.95 2.53 -2.50
CA GLY A 29 20.10 1.12 -2.15
C GLY A 29 19.04 0.19 -2.77
N ASP A 30 17.85 0.71 -3.09
CA ASP A 30 16.82 0.01 -3.84
C ASP A 30 16.08 0.91 -4.84
N ILE A 31 15.50 0.29 -5.87
CA ILE A 31 14.65 0.98 -6.85
C ILE A 31 13.59 0.02 -7.40
N VAL A 32 12.43 0.56 -7.74
CA VAL A 32 11.41 -0.13 -8.54
C VAL A 32 11.41 0.47 -9.94
N VAL A 33 11.50 -0.39 -10.95
CA VAL A 33 11.50 -0.01 -12.35
C VAL A 33 10.51 -0.84 -13.15
N GLU A 34 9.99 -0.27 -14.23
CA GLU A 34 9.22 -1.00 -15.22
C GLU A 34 10.16 -1.55 -16.30
N LEU A 35 10.01 -2.84 -16.60
CA LEU A 35 10.72 -3.53 -17.66
C LEU A 35 9.66 -4.27 -18.49
N PRO A 36 9.27 -3.74 -19.67
CA PRO A 36 8.11 -4.25 -20.41
C PRO A 36 8.38 -5.61 -21.07
N ASN A 37 9.65 -5.95 -21.34
CA ASN A 37 10.01 -7.10 -22.18
C ASN A 37 10.66 -8.25 -21.39
N VAL A 38 10.31 -8.40 -20.10
CA VAL A 38 10.86 -9.49 -19.28
C VAL A 38 10.11 -10.80 -19.55
N GLU A 39 10.70 -11.66 -20.38
CA GLU A 39 10.18 -12.99 -20.67
C GLU A 39 10.37 -13.97 -19.49
N ASP A 40 11.59 -13.99 -18.93
CA ASP A 40 11.95 -14.84 -17.80
C ASP A 40 12.56 -14.01 -16.66
N MET A 41 11.78 -13.83 -15.59
CA MET A 41 12.21 -13.11 -14.40
C MET A 41 13.31 -13.85 -13.62
N GLY A 42 13.34 -15.19 -13.66
CA GLY A 42 14.37 -15.99 -13.00
C GLY A 42 15.73 -15.83 -13.68
N ALA A 43 15.73 -15.85 -15.03
CA ALA A 43 16.92 -15.59 -15.82
C ALA A 43 17.44 -14.16 -15.60
N LEU A 44 16.56 -13.15 -15.69
CA LEU A 44 16.92 -11.75 -15.43
C LEU A 44 17.48 -11.55 -14.02
N ALA A 45 16.84 -12.13 -13.00
CA ALA A 45 17.32 -12.03 -11.63
C ALA A 45 18.69 -12.68 -11.44
N THR A 46 18.94 -13.81 -12.10
CA THR A 46 20.24 -14.51 -12.06
C THR A 46 21.34 -13.69 -12.73
N GLU A 47 21.05 -13.08 -13.87
CA GLU A 47 22.00 -12.26 -14.61
C GLU A 47 22.36 -10.99 -13.83
N LEU A 48 21.37 -10.26 -13.30
CA LEU A 48 21.61 -9.10 -12.43
C LEU A 48 22.36 -9.49 -11.15
N LYS A 49 22.04 -10.66 -10.57
CA LYS A 49 22.74 -11.15 -9.37
C LYS A 49 24.22 -11.43 -9.63
N SER A 50 24.59 -11.87 -10.84
CA SER A 50 25.99 -12.11 -11.23
C SER A 50 26.86 -10.85 -11.18
N ILE A 51 26.25 -9.67 -11.24
CA ILE A 51 26.90 -8.35 -11.14
C ILE A 51 26.56 -7.63 -9.82
N GLY A 52 26.05 -8.34 -8.83
CA GLY A 52 25.78 -7.82 -7.48
C GLY A 52 24.42 -7.16 -7.28
N ILE A 53 23.53 -7.16 -8.28
CA ILE A 53 22.21 -6.54 -8.19
C ILE A 53 21.15 -7.62 -7.96
N LYS A 54 20.45 -7.58 -6.82
CA LYS A 54 19.31 -8.47 -6.57
C LYS A 54 18.05 -7.88 -7.18
N ALA A 55 17.37 -8.63 -8.06
CA ALA A 55 16.10 -8.23 -8.64
C ALA A 55 15.02 -9.28 -8.39
N HIS A 56 13.78 -8.82 -8.24
CA HIS A 56 12.61 -9.67 -8.16
C HIS A 56 11.40 -8.92 -8.74
N ARG A 57 10.38 -9.66 -9.17
CA ARG A 57 9.12 -9.04 -9.60
C ARG A 57 8.49 -8.33 -8.41
N HIS A 58 8.26 -7.04 -8.53
CA HIS A 58 7.48 -6.28 -7.56
C HIS A 58 5.99 -6.62 -7.73
N SER A 59 5.43 -7.38 -6.79
CA SER A 59 4.00 -7.69 -6.78
C SER A 59 3.46 -7.80 -5.36
N VAL A 60 2.22 -7.35 -5.17
CA VAL A 60 1.49 -7.59 -3.92
C VAL A 60 0.97 -9.03 -3.97
N LYS A 61 1.39 -9.86 -3.02
CA LYS A 61 0.97 -11.26 -2.94
C LYS A 61 -0.57 -11.36 -2.87
N ALA A 62 -1.11 -12.45 -3.41
CA ALA A 62 -2.50 -12.79 -3.21
C ALA A 62 -2.79 -12.88 -1.70
N MET A 63 -3.89 -12.26 -1.26
CA MET A 63 -4.29 -12.22 0.13
C MET A 63 -5.67 -12.81 0.30
N ASP A 64 -5.84 -13.56 1.39
CA ASP A 64 -7.15 -14.02 1.85
C ASP A 64 -7.69 -13.00 2.87
N ALA A 65 -8.72 -12.25 2.47
CA ALA A 65 -9.35 -11.25 3.33
C ALA A 65 -9.88 -11.85 4.65
N LYS A 66 -10.39 -13.08 4.59
CA LYS A 66 -10.94 -13.77 5.76
C LYS A 66 -9.84 -14.12 6.74
N ALA A 67 -8.71 -14.64 6.24
CA ALA A 67 -7.55 -14.92 7.07
C ALA A 67 -7.00 -13.64 7.73
N VAL A 68 -6.96 -12.52 6.99
CA VAL A 68 -6.55 -11.22 7.53
C VAL A 68 -7.45 -10.77 8.67
N ARG A 69 -8.77 -10.78 8.46
CA ARG A 69 -9.71 -10.42 9.52
C ARG A 69 -9.64 -11.36 10.73
N GLN A 70 -9.52 -12.67 10.51
CA GLN A 70 -9.46 -13.62 11.61
C GLN A 70 -8.25 -13.40 12.52
N ARG A 71 -7.12 -12.96 11.97
CA ARG A 71 -5.93 -12.60 12.76
C ARG A 71 -6.14 -11.37 13.65
N THR A 72 -7.05 -10.46 13.29
CA THR A 72 -7.43 -9.33 14.16
C THR A 72 -8.48 -9.69 15.20
N ARG A 73 -9.06 -10.90 15.14
CA ARG A 73 -10.12 -11.39 16.04
C ARG A 73 -11.41 -10.57 16.00
N LEU A 74 -11.66 -9.86 14.92
CA LEU A 74 -12.86 -9.04 14.73
C LEU A 74 -13.94 -9.77 13.93
N SER A 75 -15.21 -9.46 14.21
CA SER A 75 -16.32 -9.83 13.31
C SER A 75 -16.19 -9.08 11.97
N GLN A 76 -16.92 -9.51 10.93
CA GLN A 76 -16.92 -8.79 9.64
C GLN A 76 -17.33 -7.31 9.83
N LYS A 77 -18.36 -7.09 10.64
CA LYS A 77 -18.86 -5.76 10.98
C LYS A 77 -17.82 -4.92 11.73
N ASP A 78 -17.20 -5.46 12.77
CA ASP A 78 -16.23 -4.69 13.57
C ASP A 78 -14.96 -4.40 12.77
N PHE A 79 -14.55 -5.33 11.90
CA PHE A 79 -13.44 -5.11 10.98
C PHE A 79 -13.75 -3.97 10.00
N ALA A 80 -14.95 -4.00 9.41
CA ALA A 80 -15.40 -2.95 8.50
C ALA A 80 -15.41 -1.58 9.19
N LEU A 81 -16.02 -1.49 10.38
CA LEU A 81 -16.06 -0.26 11.17
C LEU A 81 -14.67 0.25 11.55
N ARG A 82 -13.79 -0.64 12.04
CA ARG A 82 -12.45 -0.26 12.50
C ARG A 82 -11.57 0.30 11.38
N PHE A 83 -11.74 -0.20 10.15
CA PHE A 83 -10.91 0.19 9.02
C PHE A 83 -11.62 1.07 7.99
N GLY A 84 -12.81 1.61 8.32
CA GLY A 84 -13.55 2.52 7.45
C GLY A 84 -14.01 1.88 6.15
N LEU A 85 -14.35 0.59 6.18
CA LEU A 85 -14.81 -0.18 5.03
C LEU A 85 -16.30 -0.50 5.15
N ASP A 86 -16.92 -0.87 4.03
CA ASP A 86 -18.29 -1.37 4.01
C ASP A 86 -18.33 -2.87 4.33
N GLU A 87 -19.26 -3.30 5.20
CA GLU A 87 -19.36 -4.70 5.62
C GLU A 87 -19.70 -5.63 4.45
N ALA A 88 -20.54 -5.20 3.51
CA ALA A 88 -20.84 -5.97 2.30
C ALA A 88 -19.61 -6.10 1.40
N THR A 89 -18.73 -5.09 1.37
CA THR A 89 -17.44 -5.18 0.68
C THR A 89 -16.52 -6.22 1.31
N ILE A 90 -16.40 -6.26 2.64
CA ILE A 90 -15.63 -7.31 3.34
C ILE A 90 -16.22 -8.69 3.05
N ARG A 91 -17.54 -8.83 3.16
CA ARG A 91 -18.24 -10.07 2.88
C ARG A 91 -17.98 -10.54 1.44
N ASN A 92 -18.07 -9.63 0.48
CA ASN A 92 -17.76 -9.90 -0.92
C ASN A 92 -16.30 -10.34 -1.08
N TRP A 93 -15.32 -9.67 -0.48
CA TRP A 93 -13.91 -10.10 -0.57
C TRP A 93 -13.65 -11.46 0.08
N GLU A 94 -14.36 -11.80 1.16
CA GLU A 94 -14.25 -13.12 1.82
C GLU A 94 -14.94 -14.24 1.04
N GLN A 95 -15.94 -13.92 0.21
CA GLN A 95 -16.70 -14.89 -0.58
C GLN A 95 -16.19 -15.03 -2.02
N ASN A 96 -15.60 -13.98 -2.58
CA ASN A 96 -15.39 -13.85 -4.01
C ASN A 96 -13.93 -14.20 -4.39
N ARG A 97 -13.76 -15.30 -5.13
CA ARG A 97 -12.46 -15.77 -5.65
C ARG A 97 -11.92 -14.95 -6.83
N SER A 98 -12.68 -13.98 -7.33
CA SER A 98 -12.38 -13.13 -8.50
C SER A 98 -11.12 -12.25 -8.38
N GLY A 99 -10.30 -12.47 -7.34
CA GLY A 99 -9.09 -11.71 -7.06
C GLY A 99 -9.44 -10.38 -6.40
N LEU A 100 -8.91 -10.16 -5.20
CA LEU A 100 -8.98 -8.85 -4.57
C LEU A 100 -8.33 -7.81 -5.49
N PRO A 101 -8.93 -6.63 -5.70
CA PRO A 101 -8.29 -5.53 -6.43
C PRO A 101 -6.90 -5.20 -5.86
N ALA A 102 -6.00 -4.68 -6.68
CA ALA A 102 -4.62 -4.38 -6.25
C ALA A 102 -4.60 -3.47 -5.00
N ALA A 103 -5.43 -2.44 -4.96
CA ALA A 103 -5.57 -1.55 -3.80
C ALA A 103 -6.04 -2.29 -2.54
N ALA A 104 -7.00 -3.21 -2.67
CA ALA A 104 -7.47 -4.02 -1.55
C ALA A 104 -6.37 -4.94 -1.00
N ARG A 105 -5.55 -5.54 -1.88
CA ARG A 105 -4.40 -6.36 -1.45
C ARG A 105 -3.37 -5.53 -0.70
N VAL A 106 -3.07 -4.30 -1.15
CA VAL A 106 -2.17 -3.38 -0.44
C VAL A 106 -2.75 -3.08 0.94
N LEU A 107 -4.01 -2.64 1.02
CA LEU A 107 -4.66 -2.30 2.28
C LEU A 107 -4.64 -3.47 3.26
N LEU A 108 -5.06 -4.66 2.83
CA LEU A 108 -5.07 -5.85 3.68
C LEU A 108 -3.66 -6.31 4.07
N THR A 109 -2.65 -6.12 3.21
CA THR A 109 -1.25 -6.43 3.56
C THR A 109 -0.79 -5.51 4.69
N THR A 110 -1.16 -4.23 4.60
CA THR A 110 -0.81 -3.25 5.62
C THR A 110 -1.57 -3.51 6.92
N ILE A 111 -2.87 -3.83 6.87
CA ILE A 111 -3.66 -4.19 8.05
C ILE A 111 -3.13 -5.45 8.72
N ASP A 112 -2.76 -6.47 7.95
CA ASP A 112 -2.19 -7.71 8.46
C ASP A 112 -0.93 -7.46 9.30
N ARG A 113 -0.02 -6.63 8.78
CA ARG A 113 1.26 -6.34 9.41
C ARG A 113 1.17 -5.31 10.52
N PHE A 114 0.33 -4.30 10.36
CA PHE A 114 0.30 -3.10 11.19
C PHE A 114 -1.15 -2.64 11.51
N PRO A 115 -1.98 -3.50 12.12
CA PRO A 115 -3.41 -3.20 12.30
C PRO A 115 -3.65 -1.93 13.13
N ASP A 116 -2.86 -1.71 14.18
CA ASP A 116 -3.03 -0.56 15.07
C ASP A 116 -2.59 0.75 14.40
N VAL A 117 -1.51 0.72 13.61
CA VAL A 117 -1.04 1.89 12.86
C VAL A 117 -2.08 2.34 11.85
N VAL A 118 -2.69 1.39 11.12
CA VAL A 118 -3.75 1.70 10.16
C VAL A 118 -4.97 2.28 10.87
N ALA A 119 -5.40 1.68 11.98
CA ALA A 119 -6.53 2.18 12.75
C ALA A 119 -6.28 3.61 13.26
N SER A 120 -5.12 3.87 13.87
CA SER A 120 -4.76 5.20 14.36
C SER A 120 -4.65 6.24 13.24
N ALA A 121 -4.14 5.86 12.07
CA ALA A 121 -4.07 6.77 10.91
C ALA A 121 -5.46 7.18 10.41
N ILE A 122 -6.43 6.26 10.43
CA ILE A 122 -7.82 6.54 10.06
C ILE A 122 -8.48 7.48 11.07
N GLU A 123 -8.27 7.25 12.37
CA GLU A 123 -8.81 8.09 13.44
C GLU A 123 -8.22 9.51 13.42
N ALA A 124 -6.91 9.64 13.24
CA ALA A 124 -6.23 10.94 13.16
C ALA A 124 -6.66 11.79 11.96
N GLY A 125 -7.11 11.14 10.88
CA GLY A 125 -7.63 11.79 9.68
C GLY A 125 -9.10 12.21 9.76
N GLN A 126 -9.83 11.83 10.82
CA GLN A 126 -11.21 12.27 10.98
C GLN A 126 -11.24 13.76 11.37
N PRO A 127 -11.92 14.62 10.59
CA PRO A 127 -12.12 16.01 11.00
C PRO A 127 -12.80 15.98 12.37
N GLN A 128 -12.22 16.69 13.34
CA GLN A 128 -12.69 16.84 14.72
C GLN A 128 -14.03 17.58 14.75
N ASN A 129 -15.08 16.94 14.25
CA ASN A 129 -16.41 17.51 14.07
C ASN A 129 -17.17 17.39 15.40
N GLY A 130 -16.83 18.27 16.36
CA GLY A 130 -17.49 18.23 17.68
C GLY A 130 -17.03 19.24 18.73
N ARG A 131 -15.83 19.85 18.62
CA ARG A 131 -15.42 20.94 19.54
C ARG A 131 -15.71 22.32 18.96
N ARG A 132 -16.98 22.60 18.68
CA ARG A 132 -17.50 23.97 18.79
C ARG A 132 -18.46 24.00 19.96
N THR A 133 -17.85 24.31 21.10
CA THR A 133 -18.47 24.69 22.35
C THR A 133 -19.75 25.49 22.13
N ARG A 134 -20.88 24.95 22.58
CA ARG A 134 -21.99 25.76 23.06
C ARG A 134 -21.48 26.54 24.29
N SER A 135 -20.81 27.66 24.04
CA SER A 135 -20.56 28.70 25.04
C SER A 135 -20.68 30.05 24.33
N HIS A 136 -21.92 30.36 23.96
CA HIS A 136 -22.40 31.72 23.65
C HIS A 136 -23.92 31.70 23.81
N LYS A 137 -24.38 31.28 24.99
CA LYS A 137 -25.76 31.51 25.46
C LYS A 137 -25.69 31.78 26.96
N GLU A 138 -25.16 32.93 27.33
CA GLU A 138 -25.32 33.59 28.63
C GLU A 138 -24.45 34.87 28.65
N ALA A 139 -24.99 35.96 28.10
CA ALA A 139 -24.63 37.35 28.40
C ALA A 139 -25.34 38.28 27.39
N LYS A 140 -26.67 38.36 27.45
CA LYS A 140 -27.39 39.53 26.91
C LYS A 140 -28.72 39.84 27.61
N ASP A 141 -28.97 39.26 28.79
CA ASP A 141 -29.96 39.74 29.76
C ASP A 141 -29.29 40.64 30.79
N THR A 142 -28.72 41.77 30.36
CA THR A 142 -28.41 42.91 31.25
C THR A 142 -28.13 44.17 30.44
N ALA A 143 -29.13 44.65 29.69
CA ALA A 143 -29.19 46.04 29.23
C ALA A 143 -30.60 46.38 28.72
N HIS A 144 -31.58 46.30 29.62
CA HIS A 144 -32.78 47.13 29.57
C HIS A 144 -32.91 47.77 30.94
N LYS A 145 -32.22 48.90 31.12
CA LYS A 145 -32.57 49.92 32.10
C LYS A 145 -32.05 51.26 31.61
#